data_AF-A0A139PEZ9-F1
#
_entry.id   AF-A0A139PEZ9-F1
#
_cell.length_a   1.000
_cell.length_b   1.000
_cell.length_c   1.000
_cell.angle_alpha   90.00
_cell.angle_beta   90.00
_cell.angle_gamma   90.00
#
_symmetry.space_group_name_H-M   'P 1'
#
loop_
_entity.id
_entity.type
_entity.pdbx_description
1 polymer ?
#
loop_
_entity_poly.entity_id
_entity_poly.type
_entity_poly.pdbx_seq_one_letter_code
_entity_poly.pdbx_strand_id
1 'polypeptide(L)'
;MEFGLGFEAGYRKGSQVMDEILWSKEDGYTRRTNNLGGFEGGMTNGQPIVVRGVMKPIPTLYKPLMSVDIETHEPYKATVERSDPTALPAAGVVMEAVVATVLAQEILEKFSSDNLEELKEAVAKHRDYTKNY
;
A
#
# COMPACT_ATOMS: atom_id res chain seq x y z
N MET A 1 3.33 7.60 3.34
CA MET A 1 3.01 6.18 3.10
C MET A 1 3.99 5.35 3.89
N GLU A 2 3.58 4.18 4.34
CA GLU A 2 4.45 3.25 5.07
C GLU A 2 4.02 1.79 4.84
N PHE A 3 4.92 0.83 5.09
CA PHE A 3 4.71 -0.61 4.92
C PHE A 3 4.97 -1.35 6.23
N GLY A 4 4.16 -2.37 6.57
CA GLY A 4 4.36 -3.16 7.78
C GLY A 4 4.35 -2.30 9.05
N LEU A 5 5.40 -2.33 9.87
CA LEU A 5 5.60 -1.40 11.00
C LEU A 5 5.78 0.06 10.57
N GLY A 6 6.29 0.29 9.36
CA GLY A 6 6.41 1.62 8.79
C GLY A 6 7.38 2.52 9.56
N PHE A 7 6.94 3.74 9.89
CA PHE A 7 7.75 4.67 10.67
C PHE A 7 8.14 4.10 12.04
N GLU A 8 7.34 3.20 12.62
CA GLU A 8 7.65 2.57 13.90
C GLU A 8 8.93 1.71 13.87
N ALA A 9 9.29 1.16 12.71
CA ALA A 9 10.53 0.39 12.57
C ALA A 9 11.78 1.22 12.92
N GLY A 10 11.76 2.54 12.69
CA GLY A 10 12.84 3.46 13.04
C GLY A 10 13.02 3.69 14.55
N TYR A 11 12.08 3.22 15.37
CA TYR A 11 12.09 3.37 16.83
C TYR A 11 12.36 2.05 17.56
N ARG A 12 12.62 0.96 16.82
CA ARG A 12 12.81 -0.39 17.37
C ARG A 12 14.20 -0.94 17.08
N LYS A 13 14.65 -1.89 17.89
CA LYS A 13 15.89 -2.62 17.62
C LYS A 13 15.69 -3.58 16.47
N GLY A 14 16.76 -3.91 15.74
CA GLY A 14 16.68 -4.89 14.63
C GLY A 14 16.07 -6.24 15.04
N SER A 15 16.37 -6.71 16.26
CA SER A 15 15.79 -7.95 16.82
C SER A 15 14.28 -7.90 17.07
N GLN A 16 13.66 -6.72 16.98
CA GLN A 16 12.22 -6.51 17.15
C GLN A 16 11.51 -6.17 15.83
N VAL A 17 12.27 -6.07 14.73
CA VAL A 17 11.76 -5.67 13.41
C VAL A 17 11.79 -6.83 12.43
N MET A 18 12.83 -7.66 12.47
CA MET A 18 12.98 -8.74 11.49
C MET A 18 11.91 -9.82 11.68
N ASP A 19 11.39 -10.31 10.56
CA ASP A 19 10.44 -11.42 10.52
C ASP A 19 11.22 -12.73 10.33
N GLU A 20 11.26 -13.56 11.38
CA GLU A 20 11.99 -14.83 11.32
C GLU A 20 11.38 -15.79 10.31
N ILE A 21 12.25 -16.47 9.56
CA ILE A 21 11.88 -17.45 8.52
C ILE A 21 11.55 -18.78 9.19
N LEU A 22 10.39 -19.34 8.82
CA LEU A 22 9.93 -20.65 9.26
C LEU A 22 9.75 -21.59 8.06
N TRP A 23 9.74 -22.90 8.29
CA TRP A 23 9.44 -23.89 7.26
C TRP A 23 8.66 -25.08 7.84
N SER A 24 7.65 -25.55 7.10
CA SER A 24 6.91 -26.78 7.37
C SER A 24 6.68 -27.55 6.07
N LYS A 25 6.45 -28.87 6.16
CA LYS A 25 6.09 -29.67 4.98
C LYS A 25 4.75 -29.22 4.41
N GLU A 26 3.86 -28.76 5.28
CA GLU A 26 2.49 -28.36 5.00
C GLU A 26 2.43 -26.99 4.30
N ASP A 27 3.26 -26.02 4.68
CA ASP A 27 3.17 -24.62 4.21
C ASP A 27 4.37 -24.15 3.38
N GLY A 28 5.52 -24.83 3.47
CA GLY A 28 6.77 -24.40 2.83
C GLY A 28 7.40 -23.27 3.64
N TYR A 29 8.16 -22.39 2.98
CA TYR A 29 8.74 -21.22 3.66
C TYR A 29 7.67 -20.18 4.03
N THR A 30 7.66 -19.78 5.29
CA THR A 30 6.77 -18.74 5.84
C THR A 30 7.55 -17.77 6.73
N ARG A 31 6.84 -16.85 7.38
CA ARG A 31 7.40 -15.93 8.38
C ARG A 31 6.62 -16.03 9.68
N ARG A 32 7.31 -15.91 10.81
CA ARG A 32 6.68 -15.93 12.15
C ARG A 32 5.81 -14.70 12.39
N THR A 33 6.19 -13.56 11.85
CA THR A 33 5.52 -12.26 11.95
C THR A 33 5.49 -11.57 10.60
N ASN A 34 4.80 -10.43 10.51
CA ASN A 34 4.72 -9.63 9.28
C ASN A 34 5.00 -8.14 9.57
N ASN A 35 6.08 -7.88 10.31
CA ASN A 35 6.55 -6.53 10.62
C ASN A 35 7.04 -5.80 9.36
N LEU A 36 7.53 -6.53 8.37
CA LEU A 36 8.03 -5.99 7.10
C LEU A 36 6.91 -5.71 6.08
N GLY A 37 5.67 -6.11 6.39
CA GLY A 37 4.49 -5.76 5.59
C GLY A 37 4.42 -6.45 4.24
N GLY A 38 4.89 -7.69 4.16
CA GLY A 38 4.84 -8.51 2.96
C GLY A 38 6.02 -8.33 2.00
N PHE A 39 7.02 -7.51 2.35
CA PHE A 39 8.15 -7.19 1.48
C PHE A 39 9.52 -7.49 2.10
N GLU A 40 10.41 -8.08 1.31
CA GLU A 40 11.83 -8.23 1.62
C GLU A 40 12.64 -7.86 0.37
N GLY A 41 13.59 -6.92 0.49
CA GLY A 41 14.42 -6.51 -0.65
C GLY A 41 13.64 -5.94 -1.85
N GLY A 42 12.45 -5.37 -1.61
CA GLY A 42 11.57 -4.86 -2.67
C GLY A 42 10.70 -5.94 -3.36
N MET A 43 10.78 -7.20 -2.92
CA MET A 43 10.00 -8.31 -3.46
C MET A 43 8.95 -8.80 -2.45
N THR A 44 7.84 -9.35 -2.94
CA THR A 44 6.83 -9.98 -2.07
C THR A 44 7.38 -11.25 -1.42
N ASN A 45 7.29 -11.37 -0.10
CA ASN A 45 7.78 -12.56 0.64
C ASN A 45 6.69 -13.60 0.93
N GLY A 46 5.48 -13.42 0.39
CA GLY A 46 4.33 -14.31 0.55
C GLY A 46 3.44 -14.01 1.77
N GLN A 47 3.87 -13.13 2.69
CA GLN A 47 2.99 -12.60 3.74
C GLN A 47 2.00 -11.56 3.16
N PRO A 48 0.90 -11.23 3.87
CA PRO A 48 0.00 -10.16 3.46
C PRO A 48 0.74 -8.85 3.21
N ILE A 49 0.46 -8.20 2.09
CA ILE A 49 0.94 -6.84 1.81
C ILE A 49 0.20 -5.88 2.73
N VAL A 50 0.94 -5.20 3.61
CA VAL A 50 0.37 -4.24 4.57
C VAL A 50 0.95 -2.87 4.26
N VAL A 51 0.11 -1.98 3.70
CA VAL A 51 0.48 -0.61 3.34
C VAL A 51 -0.50 0.38 3.97
N ARG A 52 0.03 1.52 4.46
CA ARG A 52 -0.77 2.61 5.03
C ARG A 52 -0.47 3.94 4.36
N GLY A 53 -1.53 4.69 4.10
CA GLY A 53 -1.48 6.06 3.58
C GLY A 53 -1.99 7.05 4.63
N VAL A 54 -1.51 8.30 4.55
CA VAL A 54 -2.03 9.39 5.37
C VAL A 54 -2.78 10.33 4.44
N MET A 55 -4.08 10.49 4.67
CA MET A 55 -4.89 11.49 4.00
C MET A 55 -4.95 12.74 4.88
N LYS A 56 -4.46 13.87 4.38
CA LYS A 56 -4.69 15.15 5.05
C LYS A 56 -6.19 15.49 5.07
N PRO A 57 -6.66 16.34 6.00
CA PRO A 57 -8.03 16.84 5.97
C PRO A 57 -8.39 17.51 4.63
N ILE A 58 -9.67 17.48 4.26
CA ILE A 58 -10.17 18.18 3.08
C ILE A 58 -9.89 19.69 3.25
N PRO A 59 -9.28 20.36 2.25
CA PRO A 59 -8.74 21.70 2.41
C PRO A 59 -9.80 22.81 2.53
N THR A 60 -11.01 22.57 2.03
CA THR A 60 -12.08 23.57 2.04
C THR A 60 -12.83 23.53 3.36
N LEU A 61 -12.61 24.55 4.20
CA LEU A 61 -13.33 24.72 5.47
C LEU A 61 -14.50 25.69 5.31
N TYR A 62 -15.66 25.36 5.89
CA TYR A 62 -16.82 26.25 5.92
C TYR A 62 -16.60 27.46 6.84
N LYS A 63 -15.60 27.38 7.72
CA LYS A 63 -14.96 28.53 8.35
C LYS A 63 -13.62 28.75 7.64
N PRO A 64 -13.59 29.55 6.56
CA PRO A 64 -12.42 29.64 5.70
C PRO A 64 -11.24 30.29 6.42
N LEU A 65 -10.04 29.84 6.07
CA LEU A 65 -8.78 30.39 6.56
C LEU A 65 -8.41 31.68 5.83
N MET A 66 -7.40 32.39 6.33
CA MET A 66 -6.81 33.52 5.63
C MET A 66 -6.11 33.05 4.35
N SER A 67 -6.30 33.79 3.28
CA SER A 67 -5.71 33.61 1.96
C SER A 67 -5.34 34.99 1.40
N VAL A 68 -4.98 35.04 0.12
CA VAL A 68 -4.69 36.26 -0.63
C VAL A 68 -5.52 36.24 -1.90
N ASP A 69 -6.06 37.39 -2.27
CA ASP A 69 -6.69 37.61 -3.58
C ASP A 69 -5.59 37.75 -4.65
N ILE A 70 -5.66 36.95 -5.71
CA ILE A 70 -4.58 36.84 -6.70
C ILE A 70 -4.52 38.01 -7.70
N GLU A 71 -5.57 38.83 -7.80
CA GLU A 71 -5.60 39.99 -8.69
C GLU A 71 -5.09 41.24 -7.97
N THR A 72 -5.43 41.38 -6.68
CA THR A 72 -5.15 42.57 -5.88
C THR A 72 -3.97 42.41 -4.92
N HIS A 73 -3.55 41.17 -4.64
CA HIS A 73 -2.56 40.81 -3.61
C HIS A 73 -2.95 41.19 -2.17
N GLU A 74 -4.22 41.51 -1.93
CA GLU A 74 -4.72 41.88 -0.61
C GLU A 74 -5.16 40.65 0.21
N PRO A 75 -5.15 40.72 1.56
CA PRO A 75 -5.67 39.66 2.41
C PRO A 75 -7.16 39.39 2.16
N TYR A 76 -7.51 38.12 1.91
CA TYR A 76 -8.88 37.69 1.63
C TYR A 76 -9.17 36.34 2.29
N LYS A 77 -10.43 36.03 2.64
CA LYS A 77 -10.77 34.70 3.17
C LYS A 77 -10.84 33.68 2.03
N ALA A 78 -10.30 32.49 2.22
CA ALA A 78 -10.36 31.43 1.20
C ALA A 78 -11.81 31.19 0.71
N THR A 79 -11.97 30.98 -0.60
CA THR A 79 -13.27 30.67 -1.20
C THR A 79 -13.83 29.37 -0.59
N VAL A 80 -15.12 29.38 -0.28
CA VAL A 80 -15.82 28.20 0.24
C VAL A 80 -16.50 27.48 -0.92
N GLU A 81 -15.93 26.34 -1.29
CA GLU A 81 -16.56 25.38 -2.19
C GLU A 81 -17.40 24.36 -1.42
N ARG A 82 -18.37 23.73 -2.09
CA ARG A 82 -19.11 22.62 -1.49
C ARG A 82 -18.14 21.46 -1.22
N SER A 83 -18.07 21.01 0.03
CA SER A 83 -17.13 19.96 0.44
C SER A 83 -17.65 19.20 1.66
N ASP A 84 -17.26 17.94 1.76
CA ASP A 84 -17.55 17.10 2.92
C ASP A 84 -16.59 17.43 4.09
N PRO A 85 -16.98 17.16 5.34
CA PRO A 85 -16.06 17.29 6.48
C PRO A 85 -14.94 16.23 6.46
N THR A 86 -15.17 15.09 5.81
CA THR A 86 -14.17 14.03 5.60
C THR A 86 -14.57 13.17 4.41
N ALA A 87 -13.57 12.64 3.71
CA ALA A 87 -13.73 11.61 2.68
C ALA A 87 -12.78 10.43 2.91
N LEU A 88 -12.31 10.23 4.15
CA LEU A 88 -11.32 9.19 4.48
C LEU A 88 -11.77 7.77 4.09
N PRO A 89 -13.02 7.33 4.34
CA PRO A 89 -13.47 6.01 3.91
C PRO A 89 -13.43 5.83 2.39
N ALA A 90 -13.87 6.84 1.63
CA ALA A 90 -13.82 6.82 0.17
C ALA A 90 -12.37 6.80 -0.35
N ALA A 91 -11.48 7.58 0.27
CA ALA A 91 -10.05 7.56 -0.04
C ALA A 91 -9.41 6.18 0.24
N GLY A 92 -9.92 5.43 1.21
CA GLY A 92 -9.50 4.04 1.45
C GLY A 92 -9.80 3.12 0.25
N VAL A 93 -10.99 3.24 -0.34
CA VAL A 93 -11.36 2.48 -1.55
C VAL A 93 -10.50 2.89 -2.75
N VAL A 94 -10.22 4.19 -2.88
CA VAL A 94 -9.28 4.68 -3.90
C VAL A 94 -7.88 4.07 -3.69
N MET A 95 -7.41 4.02 -2.45
CA MET A 95 -6.11 3.42 -2.12
C MET A 95 -6.08 1.91 -2.45
N GLU A 96 -7.15 1.17 -2.16
CA GLU A 96 -7.28 -0.25 -2.55
C GLU A 96 -7.17 -0.41 -4.08
N ALA A 97 -7.90 0.39 -4.85
CA ALA A 97 -7.88 0.33 -6.31
C ALA A 97 -6.49 0.62 -6.90
N VAL A 98 -5.78 1.62 -6.36
CA VAL A 98 -4.42 1.97 -6.79
C VAL A 98 -3.44 0.84 -6.47
N VAL A 99 -3.50 0.26 -5.26
CA VAL A 99 -2.66 -0.88 -4.88
C VAL A 99 -2.94 -2.09 -5.77
N ALA A 100 -4.20 -2.40 -6.03
CA ALA A 100 -4.59 -3.50 -6.91
C ALA A 100 -4.11 -3.30 -8.35
N THR A 101 -4.15 -2.06 -8.85
CA THR A 101 -3.64 -1.71 -10.19
C THR A 101 -2.14 -1.97 -10.28
N VAL A 102 -1.35 -1.50 -9.32
CA VAL A 102 0.10 -1.73 -9.29
C VAL A 102 0.43 -3.22 -9.18
N LEU A 103 -0.27 -3.96 -8.32
CA LEU A 103 -0.07 -5.42 -8.20
C LEU A 103 -0.42 -6.16 -9.49
N ALA A 104 -1.50 -5.77 -10.18
CA ALA A 104 -1.85 -6.35 -11.45
C ALA A 104 -0.76 -6.06 -12.50
N GLN A 105 -0.22 -4.85 -12.56
CA GLN A 105 0.88 -4.50 -13.46
C GLN A 105 2.11 -5.38 -13.22
N GLU A 106 2.55 -5.52 -11.97
CA GLU A 106 3.71 -6.36 -11.61
C GLU A 106 3.48 -7.85 -11.89
N ILE A 107 2.25 -8.34 -11.71
CA ILE A 107 1.87 -9.71 -12.06
C ILE A 107 1.98 -9.92 -13.58
N LEU A 108 1.45 -9.00 -14.39
CA LEU A 108 1.48 -9.08 -15.85
C LEU A 108 2.91 -8.89 -16.40
N GLU A 109 3.77 -8.14 -15.72
CA GLU A 109 5.19 -8.03 -16.09
C GLU A 109 5.97 -9.32 -15.78
N LYS A 110 5.67 -9.96 -14.66
CA LYS A 110 6.40 -11.14 -14.17
C LYS A 110 6.04 -12.44 -14.91
N PHE A 111 4.79 -12.60 -15.33
CA PHE A 111 4.27 -13.86 -15.86
C PHE A 111 3.83 -13.71 -17.33
N SER A 112 3.89 -14.79 -18.11
CA SER A 112 3.22 -14.84 -19.42
C SER A 112 1.74 -14.51 -19.26
N SER A 113 1.23 -13.50 -19.98
CA SER A 113 -0.08 -12.93 -19.70
C SER A 113 -0.82 -12.32 -20.89
N ASP A 114 -0.58 -12.77 -22.12
CA ASP A 114 -1.34 -12.33 -23.30
C ASP A 114 -2.83 -12.71 -23.22
N ASN A 115 -3.13 -13.79 -22.48
CA ASN A 115 -4.48 -14.20 -22.14
C ASN A 115 -4.57 -14.70 -20.69
N LEU A 116 -5.80 -14.82 -20.19
CA LEU A 116 -6.03 -15.22 -18.79
C LEU A 116 -5.71 -16.70 -18.52
N GLU A 117 -5.80 -17.57 -19.53
CA GLU A 117 -5.52 -19.00 -19.37
C GLU A 117 -4.02 -19.22 -19.11
N GLU A 118 -3.15 -18.67 -19.97
CA GLU A 118 -1.70 -18.77 -19.79
C GLU A 118 -1.22 -18.10 -18.49
N LEU A 119 -1.83 -16.97 -18.10
CA LEU A 119 -1.49 -16.29 -16.86
C LEU A 119 -1.77 -17.19 -15.65
N LYS A 120 -2.93 -17.86 -15.66
CA LYS A 120 -3.30 -18.78 -14.57
C LYS A 120 -2.34 -19.97 -14.49
N GLU A 121 -1.94 -20.53 -15.62
CA GLU A 121 -0.97 -21.63 -15.68
C GLU A 121 0.42 -21.22 -15.16
N ALA A 122 0.93 -20.07 -15.62
CA ALA A 122 2.21 -19.52 -15.19
C ALA A 122 2.23 -19.26 -13.67
N VAL A 123 1.18 -18.63 -13.14
CA VAL A 123 1.03 -18.37 -11.70
C VAL A 123 0.91 -19.66 -10.90
N ALA A 124 0.13 -20.64 -11.36
CA ALA A 124 -0.02 -21.93 -10.68
C ALA A 124 1.30 -22.69 -10.59
N LYS A 125 2.05 -22.75 -11.71
CA LYS A 125 3.37 -23.37 -11.75
C LYS A 125 4.37 -22.67 -10.83
N HIS A 126 4.34 -21.34 -10.79
CA HIS A 126 5.21 -20.58 -9.89
C HIS A 126 4.87 -20.85 -8.42
N ARG A 127 3.59 -20.91 -8.06
CA ARG A 127 3.16 -21.27 -6.69
C ARG A 127 3.60 -22.67 -6.29
N ASP A 128 3.49 -23.64 -7.19
CA ASP A 128 3.97 -25.01 -6.95
C ASP A 128 5.49 -25.04 -6.72
N TYR A 129 6.26 -24.33 -7.56
CA TYR A 129 7.70 -24.16 -7.36
C TYR A 129 8.02 -23.51 -6.01
N THR A 130 7.35 -22.42 -5.64
CA THR A 130 7.59 -21.73 -4.35
C THR A 130 7.28 -22.63 -3.16
N LYS A 131 6.21 -23.42 -3.24
CA LYS A 131 5.78 -24.32 -2.17
C LYS A 131 6.76 -25.49 -1.95
N ASN A 132 7.37 -25.97 -3.03
CA ASN A 132 8.24 -27.16 -3.05
C ASN A 132 9.75 -26.84 -3.13
N TYR A 133 10.13 -25.56 -3.04
CA TYR A 133 11.53 -25.13 -2.98
C TYR A 133 12.21 -25.58 -1.68
#